data_AF-I0RC53-F1
#
_entry.id   AF-I0RC53-F1
#
_cell.length_a   1.000
_cell.length_b   1.000
_cell.length_c   1.000
_cell.angle_alpha   90.00
_cell.angle_beta   90.00
_cell.angle_gamma   90.00
#
_symmetry.space_group_name_H-M   'P 1'
#
loop_
_entity.id
_entity.type
_entity.pdbx_description
1 polymer ?
#
loop_
_entity_poly.entity_id
_entity_poly.type
_entity_poly.pdbx_seq_one_letter_code
_entity_poly.pdbx_strand_id
1 'polypeptide(L)'
;MVRNNYADTHEKILKCGKRHFIEYGFEKSSLRDICKDACVTTGAFYRHFNDKNELFEAIVSPVANKIISNFFDYEKASIDNVKTKQNAKVAQVHVEGTIETAMFLFDNKEIYSLIINGSYGTSYENFLEKLTGMEDDARIKMQEISLEADTSSEKISDKGFHIINHAHFLALTEAVLHSENKQELLENARLVSCFFSGGWKNIRGY
;
A
#
# COMPACT_ATOMS: atom_id res chain seq x y z
N MET A 1 -22.43 -29.42 -24.56
CA MET A 1 -22.00 -29.11 -23.17
C MET A 1 -20.57 -28.61 -23.23
N VAL A 2 -20.33 -27.32 -22.96
CA VAL A 2 -18.97 -26.81 -22.78
C VAL A 2 -18.50 -27.33 -21.42
N ARG A 3 -17.50 -28.21 -21.39
CA ARG A 3 -16.79 -28.54 -20.14
C ARG A 3 -16.08 -27.25 -19.72
N ASN A 4 -16.63 -26.55 -18.73
CA ASN A 4 -15.97 -25.42 -18.10
C ASN A 4 -14.64 -25.96 -17.55
N ASN A 5 -13.50 -25.53 -18.10
CA ASN A 5 -12.21 -26.03 -17.65
C ASN A 5 -11.93 -25.48 -16.24
N TYR A 6 -11.00 -26.11 -15.51
CA TYR A 6 -10.60 -25.67 -14.17
C TYR A 6 -10.27 -24.16 -14.14
N ALA A 7 -9.53 -23.68 -15.14
CA ALA A 7 -9.16 -22.27 -15.28
C ALA A 7 -10.39 -21.34 -15.36
N ASP A 8 -11.37 -21.64 -16.22
CA ASP A 8 -12.58 -20.81 -16.38
C ASP A 8 -13.39 -20.73 -15.08
N THR A 9 -13.42 -21.83 -14.33
CA THR A 9 -14.15 -21.89 -13.05
C THR A 9 -13.40 -21.10 -11.97
N HIS A 10 -12.07 -21.24 -11.92
CA HIS A 10 -11.20 -20.49 -11.01
C HIS A 10 -11.33 -18.99 -11.23
N GLU A 11 -11.27 -18.53 -12.48
CA GLU A 11 -11.42 -17.12 -12.83
C GLU A 11 -12.81 -16.55 -12.50
N LYS A 12 -13.88 -17.34 -12.72
CA LYS A 12 -15.24 -16.96 -12.32
C LYS A 12 -15.35 -16.75 -10.81
N ILE A 13 -14.75 -17.63 -10.01
CA ILE A 13 -14.74 -17.50 -8.55
C ILE A 13 -13.96 -16.24 -8.14
N LEU A 14 -12.78 -15.99 -8.72
CA LEU A 14 -11.99 -14.77 -8.46
C LEU A 14 -12.79 -13.50 -8.79
N LYS A 15 -13.43 -13.45 -9.97
CA LYS A 15 -14.21 -12.29 -10.41
C LYS A 15 -15.41 -12.02 -9.50
N CYS A 16 -16.17 -13.05 -9.14
CA CYS A 16 -17.30 -12.90 -8.22
C CYS A 16 -16.84 -12.55 -6.80
N GLY A 17 -15.77 -13.19 -6.32
CA GLY A 17 -15.14 -12.88 -5.04
C GLY A 17 -14.71 -11.42 -4.97
N LYS A 18 -13.97 -10.93 -5.97
CA LYS A 18 -13.52 -9.53 -6.05
C LYS A 18 -14.70 -8.56 -5.97
N ARG A 19 -15.78 -8.82 -6.73
CA ARG A 19 -16.98 -7.97 -6.72
C ARG A 19 -17.63 -7.93 -5.34
N HIS A 20 -17.84 -9.09 -4.71
CA HIS A 20 -18.43 -9.17 -3.37
C HIS A 20 -17.57 -8.45 -2.33
N PHE A 21 -16.26 -8.67 -2.37
CA PHE A 21 -15.34 -8.01 -1.44
C PHE A 21 -15.29 -6.50 -1.61
N ILE A 22 -15.32 -5.98 -2.84
CA ILE A 22 -15.39 -4.53 -3.09
C ILE A 22 -16.71 -3.95 -2.55
N GLU A 23 -17.83 -4.64 -2.73
CA GLU A 23 -19.15 -4.13 -2.34
C GLU A 23 -19.40 -4.20 -0.82
N TYR A 24 -18.95 -5.28 -0.18
CA TYR A 24 -19.31 -5.57 1.22
C TYR A 24 -18.12 -5.63 2.19
N GLY A 25 -16.88 -5.62 1.69
CA GLY A 25 -15.70 -5.97 2.47
C GLY A 25 -15.60 -7.49 2.72
N PHE A 26 -14.47 -7.93 3.27
CA PHE A 26 -14.19 -9.32 3.57
C PHE A 26 -15.19 -9.91 4.55
N GLU A 27 -15.34 -9.29 5.73
CA GLU A 27 -16.11 -9.81 6.85
C GLU A 27 -17.56 -10.12 6.44
N LYS A 28 -18.23 -9.13 5.80
CA LYS A 28 -19.65 -9.21 5.44
C LYS A 28 -19.91 -9.99 4.15
N SER A 29 -18.90 -10.25 3.34
CA SER A 29 -19.05 -11.07 2.13
C SER A 29 -19.38 -12.52 2.47
N SER A 30 -20.40 -13.05 1.79
CA SER A 30 -20.92 -14.41 1.99
C SER A 30 -20.33 -15.38 0.96
N LEU A 31 -19.62 -16.41 1.43
CA LEU A 31 -19.08 -17.45 0.55
C LEU A 31 -20.18 -18.13 -0.28
N ARG A 32 -21.36 -18.32 0.30
CA ARG A 32 -22.52 -18.90 -0.38
C ARG A 32 -22.98 -18.02 -1.54
N ASP A 33 -23.03 -16.71 -1.33
CA ASP A 33 -23.51 -15.77 -2.34
C ASP A 33 -22.45 -15.58 -3.45
N ILE A 34 -21.16 -15.60 -3.11
CA ILE A 34 -20.06 -15.68 -4.08
C ILE A 34 -20.21 -16.94 -4.96
N CYS A 35 -20.41 -18.12 -4.36
CA CYS A 35 -20.58 -19.37 -5.10
C CYS A 35 -21.80 -19.34 -6.02
N LYS A 36 -22.93 -18.82 -5.51
CA LYS A 36 -24.18 -18.66 -6.26
C LYS A 36 -23.96 -17.78 -7.50
N ASP A 37 -23.33 -16.62 -7.33
CA ASP A 37 -23.07 -15.68 -8.41
C ASP A 37 -22.03 -16.20 -9.42
N ALA A 38 -21.05 -16.98 -8.94
CA ALA A 38 -20.09 -17.68 -9.80
C ALA A 38 -20.72 -18.90 -10.52
N CYS A 39 -21.98 -19.24 -10.24
CA CYS A 39 -22.67 -20.42 -10.75
C CYS A 39 -21.94 -21.74 -10.43
N VAL A 40 -21.39 -21.85 -9.22
CA VAL A 40 -20.68 -23.05 -8.73
C VAL A 40 -21.28 -23.56 -7.42
N THR A 41 -21.11 -24.86 -7.14
CA THR A 41 -21.45 -25.41 -5.83
C THR A 41 -20.34 -25.10 -4.82
N THR A 42 -20.67 -25.13 -3.52
CA THR A 42 -19.66 -24.96 -2.46
C THR A 42 -18.57 -26.04 -2.53
N GLY A 43 -18.92 -27.29 -2.84
CA GLY A 43 -17.93 -28.35 -3.06
C GLY A 43 -17.04 -28.11 -4.29
N ALA A 44 -17.55 -27.39 -5.31
CA ALA A 44 -16.72 -26.97 -6.44
C ALA A 44 -15.77 -25.84 -6.06
N PHE A 45 -16.21 -24.88 -5.23
CA PHE A 45 -15.35 -23.84 -4.68
C PHE A 45 -14.13 -24.41 -3.95
N TYR A 46 -14.33 -25.41 -3.10
CA TYR A 46 -13.25 -26.04 -2.33
C TYR A 46 -12.21 -26.80 -3.15
N ARG A 47 -12.43 -26.97 -4.47
CA ARG A 47 -11.39 -27.46 -5.40
C ARG A 47 -10.44 -26.37 -5.89
N HIS A 48 -10.77 -25.10 -5.64
CA HIS A 48 -10.01 -23.93 -6.07
C HIS A 48 -9.43 -23.15 -4.88
N PHE A 49 -10.16 -23.06 -3.77
CA PHE A 49 -9.76 -22.34 -2.57
C PHE A 49 -10.22 -23.10 -1.33
N ASN A 50 -9.35 -23.23 -0.34
CA ASN A 50 -9.59 -23.86 0.95
C ASN A 50 -10.65 -23.12 1.76
N ASP A 51 -10.69 -21.79 1.66
CA ASP A 51 -11.65 -20.95 2.35
C ASP A 51 -11.81 -19.55 1.69
N LYS A 52 -12.61 -18.69 2.34
CA LYS A 52 -12.83 -17.30 1.90
C LYS A 52 -11.56 -16.43 2.03
N ASN A 53 -10.68 -16.72 2.99
CA ASN A 53 -9.42 -15.98 3.19
C ASN A 53 -8.47 -16.22 2.02
N GLU A 54 -8.29 -17.47 1.58
CA GLU A 54 -7.42 -17.78 0.45
C GLU A 54 -7.91 -17.11 -0.84
N LEU A 55 -9.24 -17.08 -1.06
CA LEU A 55 -9.83 -16.32 -2.17
C LEU A 55 -9.51 -14.82 -2.06
N PHE A 56 -9.66 -14.23 -0.87
CA PHE A 56 -9.35 -12.82 -0.63
C PHE A 56 -7.87 -12.53 -0.90
N GLU A 57 -6.97 -13.35 -0.35
CA GLU A 57 -5.53 -13.24 -0.53
C GLU A 57 -5.13 -13.36 -2.00
N ALA A 58 -5.71 -14.30 -2.75
CA ALA A 58 -5.44 -14.43 -4.18
C ALA A 58 -5.83 -13.16 -4.98
N ILE A 59 -6.82 -12.40 -4.51
CA ILE A 59 -7.28 -11.17 -5.14
C ILE A 59 -6.38 -9.97 -4.77
N VAL A 60 -6.01 -9.82 -3.50
CA VAL A 60 -5.32 -8.61 -3.01
C VAL A 60 -3.80 -8.73 -3.02
N SER A 61 -3.25 -9.93 -2.86
CA SER A 61 -1.80 -10.14 -2.71
C SER A 61 -0.97 -9.65 -3.90
N PRO A 62 -1.41 -9.71 -5.18
CA PRO A 62 -0.59 -9.21 -6.29
C PRO A 62 -0.33 -7.70 -6.16
N VAL A 63 -1.35 -6.93 -5.78
CA VAL A 63 -1.24 -5.48 -5.57
C VAL A 63 -0.50 -5.21 -4.27
N ALA A 64 -0.88 -5.85 -3.16
CA ALA A 64 -0.27 -5.65 -1.85
C ALA A 64 1.25 -5.92 -1.87
N ASN A 65 1.67 -7.03 -2.50
CA ASN A 65 3.08 -7.37 -2.64
C ASN A 65 3.82 -6.37 -3.51
N LYS A 66 3.17 -5.82 -4.55
CA LYS A 66 3.79 -4.80 -5.40
C LYS A 66 3.93 -3.46 -4.67
N ILE A 67 2.97 -3.08 -3.82
CA ILE A 67 3.09 -1.90 -2.94
C ILE A 67 4.31 -2.08 -2.02
N ILE A 68 4.39 -3.21 -1.32
CA ILE A 68 5.50 -3.53 -0.41
C ILE A 68 6.84 -3.54 -1.15
N SER A 69 6.91 -4.14 -2.33
CA SER A 69 8.14 -4.19 -3.14
C SER A 69 8.59 -2.80 -3.58
N ASN A 70 7.68 -1.98 -4.11
CA ASN A 70 8.01 -0.62 -4.54
C ASN A 70 8.53 0.23 -3.36
N PHE A 71 7.94 0.03 -2.19
CA PHE A 71 8.36 0.68 -0.96
C PHE A 71 9.80 0.26 -0.57
N PHE A 72 10.12 -1.03 -0.55
CA PHE A 72 11.48 -1.50 -0.28
C PHE A 72 12.52 -1.00 -1.31
N ASP A 73 12.17 -0.99 -2.59
CA ASP A 73 13.06 -0.51 -3.65
C ASP A 73 13.39 0.98 -3.46
N TYR A 74 12.38 1.76 -3.06
CA TYR A 74 12.52 3.17 -2.74
C TYR A 74 13.43 3.40 -1.52
N GLU A 75 13.19 2.68 -0.42
CA GLU A 75 13.99 2.79 0.80
C GLU A 75 15.46 2.45 0.56
N LYS A 76 15.70 1.37 -0.19
CA LYS A 76 17.06 0.94 -0.55
C LYS A 76 17.80 2.05 -1.31
N ALA A 77 17.14 2.65 -2.31
CA ALA A 77 17.71 3.77 -3.05
C ALA A 77 17.96 5.00 -2.16
N SER A 78 17.04 5.30 -1.23
CA SER A 78 17.19 6.42 -0.30
C SER A 78 18.36 6.22 0.67
N ILE A 79 18.51 5.03 1.27
CA ILE A 79 19.63 4.69 2.16
C ILE A 79 20.97 4.80 1.43
N ASP A 80 21.06 4.31 0.19
CA ASP A 80 22.30 4.40 -0.61
C ASP A 80 22.66 5.85 -0.98
N ASN A 81 21.65 6.71 -1.19
CA ASN A 81 21.86 8.15 -1.42
C ASN A 81 22.34 8.91 -0.15
N VAL A 82 21.83 8.54 1.03
CA VAL A 82 22.30 9.09 2.32
C VAL A 82 23.77 8.74 2.54
N LYS A 83 24.17 7.49 2.32
CA LYS A 83 25.58 7.05 2.43
C LYS A 83 26.52 7.83 1.52
N THR A 84 26.06 8.26 0.35
CA THR A 84 26.86 8.99 -0.63
C THR A 84 26.83 10.52 -0.45
N LYS A 85 26.22 11.02 0.64
CA LYS A 85 26.13 12.45 1.00
C LYS A 85 25.47 13.34 -0.07
N GLN A 86 24.51 12.81 -0.82
CA GLN A 86 23.77 13.55 -1.86
C GLN A 86 22.41 14.04 -1.36
N ASN A 87 22.38 14.78 -0.23
CA ASN A 87 21.14 15.13 0.48
C ASN A 87 20.13 15.94 -0.35
N ALA A 88 20.59 16.83 -1.25
CA ALA A 88 19.71 17.58 -2.16
C ALA A 88 18.96 16.68 -3.17
N LYS A 89 19.52 15.51 -3.53
CA LYS A 89 18.83 14.53 -4.36
C LYS A 89 17.82 13.71 -3.56
N VAL A 90 18.03 13.53 -2.25
CA VAL A 90 17.11 12.75 -1.40
C VAL A 90 15.72 13.40 -1.34
N ALA A 91 15.65 14.73 -1.15
CA ALA A 91 14.38 15.45 -1.12
C ALA A 91 13.62 15.40 -2.47
N GLN A 92 14.33 15.53 -3.60
CA GLN A 92 13.72 15.43 -4.93
C GLN A 92 13.26 14.01 -5.26
N VAL A 93 14.08 13.00 -4.91
CA VAL A 93 13.74 11.58 -5.04
C VAL A 93 12.53 11.22 -4.17
N HIS A 94 12.37 11.82 -2.98
CA HIS A 94 11.15 11.70 -2.17
C HIS A 94 9.92 12.24 -2.89
N VAL A 95 10.03 13.39 -3.56
CA VAL A 95 8.88 13.97 -4.27
C VAL A 95 8.43 13.13 -5.44
N GLU A 96 9.37 12.73 -6.28
CA GLU A 96 9.10 11.88 -7.45
C GLU A 96 8.57 10.50 -7.02
N GLY A 97 9.17 9.89 -5.99
CA GLY A 97 8.74 8.59 -5.45
C GLY A 97 7.34 8.59 -4.83
N THR A 98 6.93 9.65 -4.12
CA THR A 98 5.56 9.79 -3.61
C THR A 98 4.55 9.85 -4.76
N ILE A 99 4.84 10.62 -5.80
CA ILE A 99 3.95 10.76 -6.97
C ILE A 99 3.82 9.45 -7.73
N GLU A 100 4.94 8.77 -7.99
CA GLU A 100 4.94 7.45 -8.65
C GLU A 100 4.14 6.41 -7.86
N THR A 101 4.30 6.40 -6.54
CA THR A 101 3.53 5.56 -5.64
C THR A 101 2.04 5.89 -5.73
N ALA A 102 1.66 7.16 -5.66
CA ALA A 102 0.27 7.60 -5.80
C ALA A 102 -0.35 7.13 -7.12
N MET A 103 0.38 7.28 -8.23
CA MET A 103 -0.06 6.86 -9.56
C MET A 103 -0.31 5.34 -9.63
N PHE A 104 0.61 4.54 -9.08
CA PHE A 104 0.44 3.09 -9.02
C PHE A 104 -0.78 2.69 -8.16
N LEU A 105 -0.95 3.31 -7.00
CA LEU A 105 -2.08 3.03 -6.11
C LEU A 105 -3.40 3.43 -6.76
N PHE A 106 -3.44 4.53 -7.50
CA PHE A 106 -4.61 4.98 -8.24
C PHE A 106 -4.97 4.06 -9.40
N ASP A 107 -3.98 3.58 -10.16
CA ASP A 107 -4.20 2.59 -11.21
C ASP A 107 -4.76 1.25 -10.65
N ASN A 108 -4.56 1.00 -9.34
CA ASN A 108 -5.08 -0.17 -8.62
C ASN A 108 -6.12 0.21 -7.54
N LYS A 109 -6.77 1.38 -7.67
CA LYS A 109 -7.58 2.01 -6.62
C LYS A 109 -8.64 1.11 -6.00
N GLU A 110 -9.30 0.26 -6.79
CA GLU A 110 -10.30 -0.69 -6.28
C GLU A 110 -9.71 -1.68 -5.28
N ILE A 111 -8.58 -2.31 -5.64
CA ILE A 111 -7.92 -3.30 -4.78
C ILE A 111 -7.27 -2.60 -3.60
N TYR A 112 -6.67 -1.44 -3.81
CA TYR A 112 -6.10 -0.65 -2.72
C TYR A 112 -7.17 -0.23 -1.71
N SER A 113 -8.31 0.28 -2.16
CA SER A 113 -9.47 0.58 -1.30
C SER A 113 -9.96 -0.66 -0.55
N LEU A 114 -9.98 -1.83 -1.20
CA LEU A 114 -10.35 -3.08 -0.55
C LEU A 114 -9.37 -3.47 0.57
N ILE A 115 -8.06 -3.31 0.33
CA ILE A 115 -7.02 -3.58 1.33
C ILE A 115 -7.15 -2.62 2.52
N ILE A 116 -7.43 -1.34 2.29
CA ILE A 116 -7.48 -0.34 3.37
C ILE A 116 -8.81 -0.37 4.13
N ASN A 117 -9.94 -0.51 3.43
CA ASN A 117 -11.27 -0.30 4.02
C ASN A 117 -12.10 -1.58 4.17
N GLY A 118 -11.70 -2.68 3.52
CA GLY A 118 -12.51 -3.90 3.42
C GLY A 118 -11.79 -5.17 3.84
N SER A 119 -10.62 -5.08 4.48
CA SER A 119 -9.79 -6.21 4.85
C SER A 119 -9.93 -6.68 6.30
N TYR A 120 -10.82 -6.05 7.09
CA TYR A 120 -11.05 -6.41 8.50
C TYR A 120 -11.31 -7.90 8.68
N GLY A 121 -10.60 -8.54 9.62
CA GLY A 121 -10.65 -9.98 9.86
C GLY A 121 -9.75 -10.82 8.92
N THR A 122 -8.88 -10.19 8.14
CA THR A 122 -7.84 -10.84 7.32
C THR A 122 -6.44 -10.44 7.77
N SER A 123 -5.41 -11.10 7.23
CA SER A 123 -4.01 -10.70 7.43
C SER A 123 -3.66 -9.30 6.87
N TYR A 124 -4.57 -8.67 6.14
CA TYR A 124 -4.39 -7.34 5.54
C TYR A 124 -5.08 -6.22 6.35
N GLU A 125 -5.76 -6.52 7.47
CA GLU A 125 -6.53 -5.52 8.23
C GLU A 125 -5.68 -4.35 8.77
N ASN A 126 -4.39 -4.59 9.03
CA ASN A 126 -3.42 -3.61 9.52
C ASN A 126 -2.39 -3.23 8.45
N PHE A 127 -2.77 -3.24 7.17
CA PHE A 127 -1.82 -3.03 6.08
C PHE A 127 -1.15 -1.65 6.10
N LEU A 128 -1.89 -0.58 6.43
CA LEU A 128 -1.33 0.77 6.52
C LEU A 128 -0.33 0.91 7.68
N GLU A 129 -0.64 0.28 8.81
CA GLU A 129 0.25 0.22 9.97
C GLU A 129 1.53 -0.53 9.64
N LYS A 130 1.44 -1.63 8.88
CA LYS A 130 2.60 -2.36 8.39
C LYS A 130 3.50 -1.48 7.50
N LEU A 131 2.94 -0.72 6.57
CA LEU A 131 3.71 0.21 5.73
C LEU A 131 4.36 1.32 6.57
N THR A 132 3.64 1.84 7.57
CA THR A 132 4.14 2.85 8.49
C THR A 132 5.34 2.34 9.28
N GLY A 133 5.25 1.14 9.86
CA GLY A 133 6.35 0.54 10.61
C GLY A 133 7.59 0.28 9.75
N MET A 134 7.42 -0.05 8.47
CA MET A 134 8.55 -0.20 7.56
C MET A 134 9.27 1.16 7.34
N GLU A 135 8.52 2.24 7.08
CA GLU A 135 9.10 3.59 6.94
C GLU A 135 9.76 4.06 8.24
N ASP A 136 9.19 3.71 9.40
CA ASP A 136 9.78 4.02 10.71
C ASP A 136 11.17 3.39 10.82
N ASP A 137 11.29 2.09 10.54
CA ASP A 137 12.56 1.36 10.58
C ASP A 137 13.60 1.98 9.64
N ALA A 138 13.20 2.36 8.42
CA ALA A 138 14.12 3.02 7.49
C ALA A 138 14.55 4.42 7.97
N ARG A 139 13.64 5.22 8.51
CA ARG A 139 13.95 6.57 9.01
C ARG A 139 14.83 6.55 10.25
N ILE A 140 14.61 5.59 11.15
CA ILE A 140 15.46 5.34 12.32
C ILE A 140 16.86 4.99 11.83
N LYS A 141 16.99 4.02 10.91
CA LYS A 141 18.28 3.62 10.34
C LYS A 141 19.01 4.76 9.62
N MET A 142 18.30 5.58 8.84
CA MET A 142 18.91 6.77 8.20
C MET A 142 19.40 7.79 9.22
N GLN A 143 18.66 7.98 10.32
CA GLN A 143 19.06 8.87 11.40
C GLN A 143 20.31 8.35 12.13
N GLU A 144 20.39 7.05 12.41
CA GLU A 144 21.58 6.43 13.01
C GLU A 144 22.83 6.67 12.15
N ILE A 145 22.74 6.41 10.84
CA ILE A 145 23.84 6.66 9.89
C ILE A 145 24.24 8.14 9.86
N SER A 146 23.26 9.06 9.93
CA SER A 146 23.53 10.49 9.89
C SER A 146 24.21 10.98 11.17
N LEU A 147 23.79 10.47 12.34
CA LEU A 147 24.37 10.82 13.64
C LEU A 147 25.80 10.29 13.81
N GLU A 148 26.14 9.15 13.22
CA GLU A 148 27.53 8.67 13.15
C GLU A 148 28.43 9.63 12.35
N ALA A 149 27.88 10.30 11.33
CA ALA A 149 28.62 11.21 10.47
C ALA A 149 28.68 12.65 11.02
N ASP A 150 27.66 13.09 11.75
CA ASP A 150 27.57 14.42 12.38
C ASP A 150 26.69 14.36 13.64
N THR A 151 27.32 14.47 14.80
CA THR A 151 26.65 14.39 16.11
C THR A 151 25.88 15.65 16.49
N SER A 152 25.94 16.71 15.68
CA SER A 152 25.25 17.97 15.96
C SER A 152 23.78 17.98 15.53
N SER A 153 23.31 16.98 14.78
CA SER A 153 21.92 16.90 14.32
C SER A 153 20.95 16.54 15.45
N GLU A 154 19.81 17.22 15.51
CA GLU A 154 18.77 16.97 16.50
C GLU A 154 18.10 15.59 16.28
N LYS A 155 18.06 14.77 17.34
CA LYS A 155 17.50 13.42 17.28
C LYS A 155 15.98 13.47 17.36
N ILE A 156 15.32 12.83 16.40
CA ILE A 156 13.89 12.59 16.42
C ILE A 156 13.61 11.25 17.09
N SER A 157 12.62 11.22 17.98
CA SER A 157 12.20 9.98 18.65
C SER A 157 11.47 9.04 17.69
N ASP A 158 11.52 7.73 17.97
CA ASP A 158 10.83 6.70 17.18
C ASP A 158 9.32 6.98 17.07
N LYS A 159 8.70 7.41 18.18
CA LYS A 159 7.29 7.85 18.18
C LYS A 159 7.05 9.07 17.29
N GLY A 160 8.03 9.97 17.21
CA GLY A 160 7.98 11.13 16.32
C GLY A 160 7.99 10.71 14.86
N PHE A 161 8.83 9.75 14.47
CA PHE A 161 8.79 9.18 13.11
C PHE A 161 7.45 8.54 12.82
N HIS A 162 7.00 7.67 13.71
CA HIS A 162 5.73 6.97 13.57
C HIS A 162 4.55 7.92 13.34
N ILE A 163 4.43 8.98 14.16
CA ILE A 163 3.36 9.97 14.01
C ILE A 163 3.38 10.63 12.62
N ILE A 164 4.55 11.08 12.16
CA ILE A 164 4.66 11.80 10.88
C ILE A 164 4.50 10.86 9.68
N ASN A 165 5.07 9.66 9.75
CA ASN A 165 4.97 8.66 8.70
C ASN A 165 3.53 8.15 8.56
N HIS A 166 2.85 7.88 9.68
CA HIS A 166 1.44 7.50 9.67
C HIS A 166 0.57 8.61 9.08
N ALA A 167 0.81 9.88 9.45
CA ALA A 167 0.11 11.03 8.88
C ALA A 167 0.35 11.16 7.36
N HIS A 168 1.57 10.90 6.90
CA HIS A 168 1.90 10.90 5.47
C HIS A 168 1.14 9.82 4.70
N PHE A 169 1.15 8.58 5.21
CA PHE A 169 0.42 7.48 4.57
C PHE A 169 -1.08 7.72 4.54
N LEU A 170 -1.67 8.27 5.60
CA LEU A 170 -3.09 8.67 5.61
C LEU A 170 -3.36 9.74 4.55
N ALA A 171 -2.57 10.82 4.50
CA ALA A 171 -2.76 11.88 3.52
C ALA A 171 -2.62 11.39 2.07
N LEU A 172 -1.67 10.49 1.81
CA LEU A 172 -1.48 9.87 0.50
C LEU A 172 -2.65 8.93 0.14
N THR A 173 -3.14 8.16 1.12
CA THR A 173 -4.32 7.30 0.95
C THR A 173 -5.54 8.12 0.57
N GLU A 174 -5.78 9.22 1.29
CA GLU A 174 -6.87 10.15 1.01
C GLU A 174 -6.76 10.75 -0.40
N ALA A 175 -5.57 11.21 -0.79
CA ALA A 175 -5.31 11.71 -2.13
C ALA A 175 -5.64 10.67 -3.22
N VAL A 176 -5.25 9.41 -3.02
CA VAL A 176 -5.53 8.31 -3.97
C VAL A 176 -7.02 7.97 -4.02
N LEU A 177 -7.64 7.78 -2.85
CA LEU A 177 -9.01 7.27 -2.76
C LEU A 177 -10.07 8.31 -3.14
N HIS A 178 -9.79 9.60 -2.96
CA HIS A 178 -10.75 10.66 -3.26
C HIS A 178 -10.57 11.34 -4.61
N SER A 179 -9.40 11.21 -5.27
CA SER A 179 -9.24 11.77 -6.62
C SER A 179 -10.14 11.05 -7.64
N GLU A 180 -10.79 11.79 -8.52
CA GLU A 180 -11.66 11.26 -9.57
C GLU A 180 -10.88 10.87 -10.83
N ASN A 181 -9.75 11.52 -11.07
CA ASN A 181 -8.93 11.32 -12.26
C ASN A 181 -7.43 11.52 -11.96
N LYS A 182 -6.56 11.17 -12.92
CA LYS A 182 -5.10 11.24 -12.78
C LYS A 182 -4.58 12.67 -12.60
N GLN A 183 -5.27 13.67 -13.15
CA GLN A 183 -4.84 15.07 -13.03
C GLN A 183 -5.04 15.56 -11.60
N GLU A 184 -6.23 15.32 -11.03
CA GLU A 184 -6.53 15.64 -9.63
C GLU A 184 -5.61 14.89 -8.67
N LEU A 185 -5.35 13.59 -8.94
CA LEU A 185 -4.38 12.80 -8.18
C LEU A 185 -3.00 13.45 -8.18
N LEU A 186 -2.51 13.89 -9.33
CA LEU A 186 -1.19 14.48 -9.45
C LEU A 186 -1.09 15.77 -8.64
N GLU A 187 -2.13 16.59 -8.64
CA GLU A 187 -2.20 17.82 -7.85
C GLU A 187 -2.18 17.51 -6.34
N ASN A 188 -3.02 16.56 -5.90
CA ASN A 188 -3.10 16.14 -4.50
C ASN A 188 -1.81 15.45 -4.01
N ALA A 189 -1.24 14.54 -4.81
CA ALA A 189 0.01 13.86 -4.49
C ALA A 189 1.20 14.83 -4.41
N ARG A 190 1.26 15.83 -5.30
CA ARG A 190 2.25 16.91 -5.22
C ARG A 190 2.09 17.74 -3.96
N LEU A 191 0.85 18.11 -3.60
CA LEU A 191 0.58 18.85 -2.37
C LEU A 191 1.06 18.09 -1.14
N VAL A 192 0.65 16.83 -1.00
CA VAL A 192 1.08 15.94 0.10
C VAL A 192 2.60 15.85 0.13
N SER A 193 3.22 15.53 -0.99
CA SER A 193 4.66 15.32 -1.05
C SER A 193 5.47 16.58 -0.73
N CYS A 194 5.09 17.74 -1.28
CA CYS A 194 5.73 19.02 -0.97
C CYS A 194 5.59 19.40 0.51
N PHE A 195 4.42 19.14 1.12
CA PHE A 195 4.19 19.42 2.53
C PHE A 195 5.11 18.60 3.43
N PHE A 196 5.16 17.27 3.24
CA PHE A 196 6.01 16.41 4.07
C PHE A 196 7.51 16.60 3.77
N SER A 197 7.90 16.75 2.51
CA SER A 197 9.30 17.01 2.12
C SER A 197 9.79 18.36 2.68
N GLY A 198 8.98 19.41 2.57
CA GLY A 198 9.27 20.73 3.15
C GLY A 198 9.34 20.70 4.69
N GLY A 199 8.43 19.97 5.33
CA GLY A 199 8.45 19.75 6.79
C GLY A 199 9.75 19.07 7.23
N TRP A 200 10.14 17.98 6.57
CA TRP A 200 11.38 17.27 6.86
C TRP A 200 12.63 18.13 6.61
N LYS A 201 12.65 18.89 5.51
CA LYS A 201 13.71 19.86 5.23
C LYS A 201 13.88 20.89 6.34
N ASN A 202 12.77 21.42 6.87
CA ASN A 202 12.83 22.39 7.96
C ASN A 202 13.29 21.77 9.28
N ILE A 203 12.86 20.54 9.59
CA ILE A 203 13.22 19.84 10.83
C ILE A 203 14.68 19.34 10.79
N ARG A 204 15.16 18.86 9.64
CA ARG A 204 16.47 18.19 9.51
C ARG A 204 17.55 18.99 8.78
N GLY A 205 17.22 20.12 8.17
CA GLY A 205 18.21 21.06 7.62
C GLY A 205 18.85 20.69 6.27
N TYR A 206 18.20 19.88 5.43
CA TYR A 206 18.62 19.59 4.05
C TYR A 206 17.57 19.95 3.00
#